data_AF-A0A1G8BPS2-F1
#
_entry.id   AF-A0A1G8BPS2-F1
#
_cell.length_a   1.000
_cell.length_b   1.000
_cell.length_c   1.000
_cell.angle_alpha   90.00
_cell.angle_beta   90.00
_cell.angle_gamma   90.00
#
_symmetry.space_group_name_H-M   'P 1'
#
loop_
_entity.id
_entity.type
_entity.pdbx_description
1 polymer ?
#
loop_
_entity_poly.entity_id
_entity_poly.type
_entity_poly.pdbx_seq_one_letter_code
_entity_poly.pdbx_strand_id
1 'polypeptide(L)' 'MKKTFYQIALILLLVLLVLYSFYQFYFEGKGVSVFDYNTYLKAVDFYVYLGISLLFEGALIWLVLTLSKGKGQLEMK' A
#
# COMPACT_ATOMS: atom_id res chain seq x y z
N MET A 1 24.42 -1.17 -4.35
CA MET A 1 23.45 -1.04 -5.46
C MET A 1 22.35 -2.11 -5.47
N LYS A 2 22.66 -3.42 -5.48
CA LYS A 2 21.61 -4.48 -5.58
C LYS A 2 20.58 -4.48 -4.43
N LYS A 3 21.01 -4.25 -3.18
CA LYS A 3 20.12 -4.22 -1.99
C LYS A 3 19.03 -3.14 -2.08
N THR A 4 19.38 -1.94 -2.52
CA THR A 4 18.44 -0.81 -2.70
C THR A 4 17.43 -1.10 -3.80
N PHE A 5 17.86 -1.72 -4.90
CA PHE A 5 16.97 -2.13 -5.99
C PHE A 5 15.90 -3.12 -5.52
N TYR A 6 16.27 -4.17 -4.78
CA TYR A 6 15.31 -5.13 -4.23
C TYR A 6 14.33 -4.50 -3.24
N GLN A 7 14.77 -3.51 -2.46
CA GLN A 7 13.90 -2.79 -1.53
C GLN A 7 12.86 -1.94 -2.25
N ILE A 8 13.29 -1.22 -3.29
CA ILE A 8 12.38 -0.44 -4.13
C ILE A 8 11.38 -1.38 -4.82
N ALA A 9 11.84 -2.49 -5.40
CA ALA A 9 10.97 -3.48 -6.02
C ALA A 9 9.96 -4.09 -5.04
N LEU A 10 10.40 -4.41 -3.82
CA LEU A 10 9.52 -4.92 -2.77
C LEU A 10 8.47 -3.88 -2.34
N ILE A 11 8.87 -2.63 -2.15
CA ILE A 11 7.94 -1.54 -1.83
C ILE A 11 6.90 -1.40 -2.94
N LEU A 12 7.32 -1.33 -4.21
CA LEU A 12 6.40 -1.25 -5.34
C LEU A 12 5.42 -2.43 -5.39
N LEU A 13 5.89 -3.65 -5.14
CA LEU A 13 5.04 -4.83 -5.07
C LEU A 13 3.99 -4.72 -3.96
N LEU A 14 4.39 -4.28 -2.77
CA LEU A 14 3.48 -4.12 -1.63
C LEU A 14 2.44 -3.03 -1.90
N VAL A 15 2.84 -1.89 -2.48
CA VAL A 15 1.92 -0.81 -2.86
C VAL A 15 0.86 -1.33 -3.84
N LEU A 16 1.27 -2.07 -4.87
CA LEU A 16 0.33 -2.66 -5.83
C LEU A 16 -0.63 -3.64 -5.18
N LEU A 17 -0.17 -4.45 -4.23
CA LEU A 17 -1.00 -5.41 -3.52
C LEU A 17 -2.06 -4.72 -2.64
N VAL A 18 -1.67 -3.65 -1.95
CA VAL A 18 -2.61 -2.85 -1.16
C VAL A 18 -3.63 -2.15 -2.06
N LEU A 19 -3.18 -1.54 -3.16
CA LEU A 19 -4.05 -0.88 -4.12
C LEU A 19 -5.05 -1.86 -4.77
N TYR A 20 -4.59 -3.06 -5.13
CA TYR A 20 -5.45 -4.12 -5.66
C TYR A 20 -6.47 -4.58 -4.62
N SER A 21 -6.06 -4.72 -3.35
CA SER A 21 -6.98 -5.08 -2.28
C SER A 21 -8.04 -4.01 -2.07
N PHE A 22 -7.66 -2.73 -2.06
CA PHE A 22 -8.60 -1.60 -2.04
C PHE A 22 -9.60 -1.69 -3.20
N TYR A 23 -9.10 -1.95 -4.41
CA TYR A 23 -9.94 -2.09 -5.59
C TYR A 23 -10.98 -3.22 -5.43
N GLN A 24 -10.52 -4.39 -5.01
CA GLN A 24 -11.36 -5.57 -4.76
C GLN A 24 -12.43 -5.29 -3.70
N PHE A 25 -12.06 -4.70 -2.56
CA PHE A 25 -13.02 -4.47 -1.47
C PHE A 25 -14.04 -3.38 -1.80
N TYR A 26 -13.59 -2.26 -2.39
CA TYR A 26 -14.48 -1.13 -2.61
C TYR A 26 -15.22 -1.24 -3.95
N PHE A 27 -14.51 -1.39 -5.06
CA PHE A 27 -15.14 -1.35 -6.39
C PHE A 27 -15.82 -2.66 -6.72
N GLU A 28 -15.13 -3.79 -6.64
CA GLU A 28 -15.76 -5.09 -6.92
C GLU A 28 -16.75 -5.48 -5.80
N GLY A 29 -16.35 -5.35 -4.54
CA GLY A 29 -17.18 -5.70 -3.39
C GLY A 29 -18.48 -4.91 -3.28
N LYS A 30 -18.52 -3.67 -3.81
CA LYS A 30 -19.75 -2.85 -3.85
C LYS A 30 -20.39 -2.74 -5.22
N GLY A 31 -19.82 -3.36 -6.25
CA GLY A 31 -20.29 -3.24 -7.63
C GLY A 31 -20.24 -1.79 -8.16
N VAL A 32 -19.30 -0.98 -7.65
CA VAL A 32 -19.11 0.40 -8.10
C VAL A 32 -18.10 0.42 -9.22
N SER A 33 -18.41 1.11 -10.32
CA SER A 33 -17.46 1.29 -11.41
C SER A 33 -16.39 2.31 -11.03
N VAL A 34 -15.13 2.00 -11.37
CA VAL A 34 -14.01 2.96 -11.26
C VAL A 34 -14.23 4.19 -12.14
N PHE A 35 -15.03 4.06 -13.19
CA PHE A 35 -15.35 5.18 -14.08
C PHE A 35 -16.45 6.09 -13.53
N ASP A 36 -17.18 5.67 -12.49
CA ASP A 36 -18.27 6.46 -11.90
C ASP A 36 -17.80 7.29 -10.70
N TYR A 37 -16.87 8.21 -10.97
CA TYR A 37 -16.23 9.04 -9.95
C TYR A 37 -17.18 9.99 -9.23
N ASN A 38 -18.27 10.41 -9.86
CA ASN A 38 -19.27 11.26 -9.21
C ASN A 38 -19.99 10.55 -8.07
N THR A 39 -20.12 9.23 -8.17
CA THR A 39 -20.76 8.39 -7.14
C THR A 39 -19.80 8.14 -5.98
N TYR A 40 -18.62 7.56 -6.24
CA TYR A 40 -17.76 7.14 -5.12
C TYR A 40 -17.05 8.31 -4.42
N LEU A 41 -16.77 9.44 -5.09
CA LEU A 41 -16.15 10.59 -4.42
C LEU A 41 -17.10 11.31 -3.45
N LYS A 42 -18.40 11.04 -3.49
CA LYS A 42 -19.35 11.56 -2.50
C LYS A 42 -19.62 10.57 -1.37
N ALA A 43 -19.17 9.34 -1.52
CA ALA A 43 -19.44 8.26 -0.60
C ALA A 43 -18.45 8.31 0.57
N VAL A 44 -18.95 8.44 1.80
CA VAL A 44 -18.09 8.52 3.00
C VAL A 44 -17.27 7.25 3.18
N ASP A 45 -17.87 6.10 2.86
CA ASP A 45 -17.22 4.80 2.94
C ASP A 45 -16.03 4.68 1.97
N PHE A 46 -16.08 5.26 0.77
CA PHE A 46 -14.91 5.35 -0.12
C PHE A 46 -13.68 5.88 0.61
N TYR A 47 -13.83 7.00 1.31
CA TYR A 47 -12.74 7.62 2.06
C TYR A 47 -12.29 6.79 3.26
N VAL A 48 -13.20 6.03 3.88
CA VAL A 48 -12.84 5.08 4.95
C VAL A 48 -11.98 3.95 4.39
N TYR A 49 -12.41 3.30 3.30
CA TYR A 49 -11.64 2.24 2.65
C TYR A 49 -10.28 2.74 2.14
N LEU A 50 -10.25 3.93 1.54
CA LEU A 50 -9.02 4.56 1.07
C LEU A 50 -8.09 4.88 2.26
N GLY A 51 -8.61 5.46 3.34
CA GLY A 51 -7.85 5.80 4.53
C GLY A 51 -7.21 4.57 5.19
N ILE A 52 -7.98 3.48 5.36
CA ILE A 52 -7.45 2.21 5.88
C ILE A 52 -6.34 1.66 4.98
N SER A 53 -6.54 1.72 3.65
CA SER A 53 -5.57 1.23 2.67
C SER A 53 -4.26 2.02 2.76
N LEU A 54 -4.33 3.35 2.84
CA LEU A 54 -3.14 4.21 2.98
C LEU A 54 -2.42 4.01 4.32
N LEU A 55 -3.15 3.83 5.42
CA LEU A 55 -2.54 3.52 6.72
C LEU A 55 -1.77 2.20 6.67
N PHE A 56 -2.36 1.18 6.05
CA PHE A 56 -1.73 -0.12 5.89
C PHE A 56 -0.51 -0.07 4.97
N GLU A 57 -0.60 0.65 3.85
CA GLU A 57 0.52 0.90 2.94
C GLU A 57 1.69 1.60 3.68
N GLY A 58 1.39 2.67 4.42
CA GLY A 58 2.38 3.39 5.21
C GLY A 58 3.07 2.50 6.25
N ALA A 59 2.30 1.65 6.96
CA ALA A 59 2.85 0.70 7.93
C ALA A 59 3.79 -0.32 7.27
N LEU A 60 3.43 -0.86 6.10
CA LEU A 60 4.26 -1.81 5.35
C LEU A 60 5.55 -1.16 4.86
N ILE A 61 5.49 0.03 4.27
CA ILE A 61 6.67 0.77 3.82
C ILE A 61 7.60 1.06 4.99
N TRP A 62 7.05 1.56 6.10
CA TRP A 62 7.82 1.83 7.31
C TRP A 62 8.51 0.58 7.85
N LEU A 63 7.82 -0.56 7.86
CA LEU A 63 8.39 -1.84 8.27
C LEU A 63 9.56 -2.27 7.38
N VAL A 64 9.40 -2.20 6.05
CA VAL A 64 10.47 -2.54 5.09
C VAL A 64 11.70 -1.65 5.30
N LEU A 65 11.50 -0.35 5.48
CA LEU A 65 12.58 0.60 5.73
C LEU A 65 13.29 0.35 7.07
N THR A 66 12.54 -0.02 8.11
CA THR A 66 13.08 -0.30 9.45
C THR A 66 13.90 -1.59 9.46
N LEU A 67 13.37 -2.67 8.88
CA LEU A 67 14.08 -3.95 8.74
C LEU A 67 15.35 -3.82 7.88
N SER A 68 15.30 -2.96 6.85
CA SER A 68 16.46 -2.61 6.02
C SER A 68 17.61 -1.99 6.85
N LYS A 69 17.28 -1.06 7.76
CA LYS A 69 18.24 -0.35 8.61
C LYS A 69 18.82 -1.26 9.70
N GLY A 70 18.00 -2.08 10.36
CA GLY A 70 18.44 -2.99 11.43
C GLY A 70 19.47 -4.02 10.97
N LYS A 71 19.41 -4.46 9.71
CA LYS A 71 20.37 -5.42 9.13
C LYS A 71 21.78 -4.83 8.94
N GLY A 72 21.91 -3.51 8.78
CA GLY A 72 23.20 -2.83 8.60
C GLY A 72 24.02 -2.66 9.89
N GLN A 73 23.39 -2.70 11.06
CA GLN A 73 24.09 -2.60 12.36
C GLN A 73 24.72 -3.92 12.81
N LEU A 74 24.21 -5.06 12.34
CA LEU A 74 24.74 -6.39 12.68
C LEU A 74 25.96 -6.79 11.84
N GLU A 75 26.17 -6.17 10.67
CA GLU A 75 27.32 -6.43 9.79
C GLU A 75 28.55 -5.58 10.14
N MET A 76 28.45 -4.66 11.11
CA MET A 76 29.55 -3.78 11.59
C MET A 76 30.05 -4.13 13.01
N LYS A 77 29.66 -5.27 13.56
CA LYS A 77 30.19 -5.85 14.79
C LYS A 77 30.92 -7.15 14.48
#